data_AF-A0A0F9Z4X4-F1
#
_entry.id   AF-A0A0F9Z4X4-F1
#
_cell.length_a   1.000
_cell.length_b   1.000
_cell.length_c   1.000
_cell.angle_alpha   90.00
_cell.angle_beta   90.00
_cell.angle_gamma   90.00
#
_symmetry.space_group_name_H-M   'P 1'
#
loop_
_entity.id
_entity.type
_entity.pdbx_description
1 polymer ?
#
loop_
_entity_poly.entity_id
_entity_poly.type
_entity_poly.pdbx_seq_one_letter_code
_entity_poly.pdbx_strand_id
1 'polypeptide(L)'
;MNMENPEFDIENVPEFIRPYFEAKKKGTLPQYYLNIFKHVRDNYLDDLPKDDVRTLATLDEKGNFIINNYKCLGNSIVGLAVNLSGSIEDGAITDPELIRKIEDFKKHDFRYVHGEFTTQEEIDMINQILADVIQYLEQ
;
A
#
# COMPACT_ATOMS: atom_id res chain seq x y z
N MET A 1 -5.31 24.73 29.50
CA MET A 1 -3.91 24.83 29.06
C MET A 1 -3.92 24.49 27.58
N ASN A 2 -3.97 25.51 26.72
CA ASN A 2 -4.02 25.30 25.27
C ASN A 2 -2.62 24.91 24.82
N MET A 3 -2.40 23.64 24.50
CA MET A 3 -1.21 23.25 23.75
C MET A 3 -1.45 23.70 22.31
N GLU A 4 -0.94 24.88 21.98
CA GLU A 4 -0.77 25.30 20.59
C GLU A 4 0.03 24.22 19.88
N ASN A 5 -0.62 23.55 18.94
CA ASN A 5 0.01 22.55 18.09
C ASN A 5 1.06 23.30 17.26
N PRO A 6 2.38 23.01 17.39
CA PRO A 6 3.39 23.75 16.65
C PRO A 6 3.07 23.66 15.16
N GLU A 7 2.99 24.81 14.49
CA GLU A 7 2.73 24.87 13.06
C GLU A 7 3.78 24.02 12.34
N PHE A 8 3.35 22.87 11.83
CA PHE A 8 4.22 21.98 11.09
C PHE A 8 4.58 22.64 9.76
N ASP A 9 5.85 23.01 9.63
CA ASP A 9 6.40 23.65 8.43
C ASP A 9 6.60 22.62 7.31
N ILE A 10 5.71 22.66 6.32
CA ILE A 10 5.69 21.74 5.18
C ILE A 10 6.84 22.07 4.19
N GLU A 11 7.41 23.28 4.23
CA GLU A 11 8.42 23.71 3.25
C GLU A 11 9.73 22.92 3.37
N ASN A 12 10.03 22.40 4.55
CA ASN A 12 11.23 21.60 4.83
C ASN A 12 10.99 20.07 4.72
N VAL A 13 9.83 19.65 4.24
CA VAL A 13 9.47 18.23 4.09
C VAL A 13 9.93 17.70 2.73
N PRO A 14 10.65 16.55 2.68
CA PRO A 14 10.99 15.87 1.44
C PRO A 14 9.76 15.66 0.54
N GLU A 15 9.92 15.90 -0.77
CA GLU A 15 8.79 15.92 -1.72
C GLU A 15 7.95 14.63 -1.69
N PHE A 16 8.58 13.49 -1.47
CA PHE A 16 7.90 12.20 -1.45
C PHE A 16 7.00 11.97 -0.22
N ILE A 17 7.22 12.66 0.91
CA ILE A 17 6.34 12.61 2.09
C ILE A 17 5.45 13.84 2.24
N ARG A 18 5.65 14.88 1.42
CA ARG A 18 4.83 16.10 1.43
C ARG A 18 3.33 15.84 1.28
N PRO A 19 2.86 14.96 0.37
CA PRO A 19 1.42 14.71 0.20
C PRO A 19 0.75 14.18 1.48
N TYR A 20 1.46 13.36 2.27
CA TYR A 20 0.97 12.85 3.55
C TYR A 20 0.76 13.98 4.56
N PHE A 21 1.77 14.83 4.77
CA PHE A 21 1.69 15.91 5.74
C PHE A 21 0.68 16.98 5.34
N GLU A 22 0.54 17.25 4.04
CA GLU A 22 -0.54 18.10 3.54
C GLU A 22 -1.91 17.51 3.84
N ALA A 23 -2.11 16.22 3.61
CA ALA A 23 -3.37 15.55 3.91
C ALA A 23 -3.67 15.58 5.41
N LYS A 24 -2.66 15.36 6.25
CA LYS A 24 -2.78 15.46 7.72
C LYS A 24 -3.19 16.85 8.16
N LYS A 25 -2.54 17.90 7.63
CA LYS A 25 -2.88 19.31 7.92
C LYS A 25 -4.28 19.70 7.45
N LYS A 26 -4.71 19.18 6.30
CA LYS A 26 -6.01 19.46 5.68
C LYS A 26 -7.16 18.57 6.20
N GLY A 27 -6.87 17.57 7.03
CA GLY A 27 -7.87 16.59 7.49
C GLY A 27 -8.37 15.65 6.39
N THR A 28 -7.58 15.41 5.34
CA THR A 28 -7.94 14.59 4.17
C THR A 28 -7.15 13.29 4.09
N LEU A 29 -6.74 12.75 5.24
CA LEU A 29 -6.02 11.47 5.33
C LEU A 29 -6.78 10.29 4.69
N PRO A 30 -8.11 10.15 4.83
CA PRO A 30 -8.86 9.11 4.11
C PRO A 30 -8.65 9.15 2.60
N GLN A 31 -8.68 10.34 1.99
CA GLN A 31 -8.45 10.52 0.56
C GLN A 31 -7.00 10.21 0.16
N TYR A 32 -6.03 10.56 1.00
CA TYR A 32 -4.62 10.21 0.78
C TYR A 32 -4.42 8.70 0.72
N TYR A 33 -4.94 7.96 1.70
CA TYR A 33 -4.85 6.49 1.72
C TYR A 33 -5.65 5.85 0.58
N LEU A 34 -6.84 6.37 0.27
CA LEU A 34 -7.64 5.89 -0.87
C LEU A 34 -6.85 5.98 -2.19
N ASN A 35 -6.14 7.08 -2.41
CA ASN A 35 -5.31 7.25 -3.61
C ASN A 35 -4.17 6.23 -3.67
N ILE A 36 -3.55 5.91 -2.53
CA ILE A 36 -2.51 4.88 -2.45
C ILE A 36 -3.08 3.51 -2.79
N PHE A 37 -4.19 3.11 -2.17
CA PHE A 37 -4.78 1.79 -2.40
C PHE A 37 -5.29 1.64 -3.84
N LYS A 38 -5.89 2.68 -4.42
CA LYS A 38 -6.23 2.71 -5.85
C LYS A 38 -5.00 2.60 -6.74
N HIS A 39 -3.92 3.31 -6.41
CA HIS A 39 -2.67 3.20 -7.16
C HIS A 39 -2.14 1.76 -7.18
N VAL A 40 -2.13 1.08 -6.04
CA VAL A 40 -1.74 -0.34 -5.98
C VAL A 40 -2.69 -1.22 -6.78
N ARG A 41 -4.02 -1.06 -6.64
CA ARG A 41 -5.00 -1.84 -7.40
C ARG A 41 -4.83 -1.70 -8.91
N ASP A 42 -4.62 -0.47 -9.39
CA ASP A 42 -4.70 -0.12 -10.81
C ASP A 42 -3.35 -0.23 -11.54
N ASN A 43 -2.22 -0.11 -10.84
CA ASN A 43 -0.89 -0.06 -11.47
C ASN A 43 -0.03 -1.29 -11.21
N TYR A 44 -0.47 -2.21 -10.34
CA TYR A 44 0.26 -3.44 -10.05
C TYR A 44 -0.43 -4.63 -10.71
N LEU A 45 0.38 -5.54 -11.25
CA LEU A 45 -0.08 -6.70 -12.00
C LEU A 45 -0.62 -7.79 -11.06
N ASP A 46 -1.74 -8.40 -11.49
CA ASP A 46 -2.35 -9.59 -10.88
C ASP A 46 -1.80 -10.91 -11.42
N ASP A 47 -0.95 -10.85 -12.44
CA ASP A 47 -0.40 -12.04 -13.06
C ASP A 47 0.62 -12.71 -12.14
N LEU A 48 0.63 -14.04 -12.14
CA LEU A 48 1.76 -14.77 -11.60
C LEU A 48 2.98 -14.56 -12.52
N PRO A 49 4.12 -14.14 -11.98
CA PRO A 49 5.31 -13.96 -12.79
C PRO A 49 5.76 -15.33 -13.33
N LYS A 50 5.95 -15.42 -14.65
CA LYS A 50 6.39 -16.66 -15.33
C LYS A 50 7.84 -17.02 -15.01
N ASP A 51 8.63 -15.99 -14.69
CA ASP A 51 10.03 -16.08 -14.31
C ASP A 51 10.21 -15.59 -12.87
N ASP A 52 11.35 -15.88 -12.25
CA ASP A 52 11.69 -15.31 -10.95
C ASP A 52 11.94 -13.80 -11.06
N VAL A 53 10.93 -13.02 -10.67
CA VAL A 53 10.92 -11.55 -10.76
C VAL A 53 11.56 -10.85 -9.57
N ARG A 54 12.13 -11.59 -8.60
CA ARG A 54 12.85 -10.99 -7.46
C ARG A 54 14.04 -10.14 -7.90
N THR A 55 14.56 -10.38 -9.10
CA THR A 55 15.79 -9.75 -9.63
C THR A 55 15.61 -9.07 -10.99
N LEU A 56 14.41 -9.12 -11.58
CA LEU A 56 14.18 -8.68 -12.96
C LEU A 56 13.84 -7.20 -13.02
N ALA A 57 14.87 -6.37 -13.10
CA ALA A 57 14.76 -5.10 -13.79
C ALA A 57 14.72 -5.40 -15.30
N THR A 58 13.54 -5.54 -15.87
CA THR A 58 13.37 -5.74 -17.32
C THR A 58 13.60 -4.44 -18.07
N LEU A 59 14.03 -4.50 -19.33
CA LEU A 59 14.06 -3.33 -20.21
C LEU A 59 12.87 -3.40 -21.18
N ASP A 60 12.24 -2.27 -21.50
CA ASP A 60 11.27 -2.17 -22.59
C ASP A 60 11.98 -2.31 -23.96
N GLU A 61 11.19 -2.37 -25.04
CA GLU A 61 11.71 -2.42 -26.41
C GLU A 61 12.59 -1.20 -26.79
N LYS A 62 12.59 -0.15 -25.97
CA LYS A 62 13.36 1.09 -26.12
C LYS A 62 14.56 1.15 -25.17
N GLY A 63 14.83 0.11 -24.39
CA GLY A 63 15.94 0.05 -23.44
C GLY A 63 15.70 0.78 -22.12
N ASN A 64 14.46 1.14 -21.78
CA ASN A 64 14.11 1.74 -20.49
C ASN A 64 13.84 0.65 -19.45
N PHE A 65 14.30 0.83 -18.22
CA PHE A 65 13.91 -0.06 -17.12
C PHE A 65 12.39 -0.08 -16.92
N ILE A 66 11.78 -1.24 -17.19
CA ILE A 66 10.46 -1.62 -16.71
C ILE A 66 10.66 -2.39 -15.42
N ILE A 67 10.19 -1.81 -14.33
CA ILE A 67 9.93 -2.57 -13.11
C ILE A 67 8.53 -3.14 -13.29
N ASN A 68 8.43 -4.45 -13.49
CA ASN A 68 7.13 -5.11 -13.47
C ASN A 68 6.64 -5.12 -12.03
N ASN A 69 5.75 -4.17 -11.70
CA ASN A 69 5.19 -4.03 -10.37
C ASN A 69 4.13 -5.11 -10.12
N TYR A 70 4.55 -6.35 -9.83
CA TYR A 70 3.58 -7.38 -9.43
C TYR A 70 3.12 -7.12 -7.99
N LYS A 71 1.81 -7.30 -7.72
CA LYS A 71 1.25 -7.21 -6.37
C LYS A 71 1.88 -8.22 -5.42
N CYS A 72 2.30 -9.36 -5.94
CA CYS A 72 2.91 -10.45 -5.20
C CYS A 72 4.39 -10.26 -4.84
N LEU A 73 5.05 -9.18 -5.29
CA LEU A 73 6.42 -8.93 -4.87
C LEU A 73 6.46 -8.55 -3.38
N GLY A 74 7.47 -9.06 -2.67
CA GLY A 74 7.59 -8.82 -1.22
C GLY A 74 7.66 -7.34 -0.85
N ASN A 75 8.32 -6.50 -1.66
CA ASN A 75 8.33 -5.04 -1.44
C ASN A 75 6.93 -4.42 -1.58
N SER A 76 6.14 -4.90 -2.56
CA SER A 76 4.74 -4.48 -2.74
C SER A 76 3.88 -4.87 -1.55
N ILE A 77 4.00 -6.12 -1.07
CA ILE A 77 3.23 -6.63 0.07
C ILE A 77 3.60 -5.88 1.36
N VAL A 78 4.91 -5.69 1.62
CA VAL A 78 5.38 -4.91 2.76
C VAL A 78 4.90 -3.46 2.68
N GLY A 79 5.00 -2.83 1.50
CA GLY A 79 4.50 -1.48 1.28
C GLY A 79 3.00 -1.35 1.53
N LEU A 80 2.20 -2.33 1.08
CA LEU A 80 0.77 -2.39 1.35
C LEU A 80 0.51 -2.53 2.86
N ALA A 81 1.20 -3.45 3.54
CA ALA A 81 1.06 -3.67 4.98
C ALA A 81 1.39 -2.41 5.82
N VAL A 82 2.41 -1.65 5.43
CA VAL A 82 2.77 -0.37 6.06
C VAL A 82 1.65 0.66 5.86
N ASN A 83 1.14 0.81 4.64
CA ASN A 83 0.05 1.75 4.35
C ASN A 83 -1.25 1.39 5.06
N LEU A 84 -1.58 0.09 5.15
CA LEU A 84 -2.72 -0.41 5.92
C LEU A 84 -2.58 -0.06 7.41
N SER A 85 -1.41 -0.31 8.00
CA SER A 85 -1.15 0.04 9.40
C SER A 85 -1.25 1.54 9.64
N GLY A 86 -0.63 2.35 8.77
CA GLY A 86 -0.72 3.81 8.83
C GLY A 86 -2.16 4.32 8.74
N SER A 87 -2.98 3.74 7.86
CA SER A 87 -4.38 4.14 7.73
C SER A 87 -5.22 3.88 8.99
N ILE A 88 -4.87 2.87 9.79
CA ILE A 88 -5.50 2.60 11.09
C ILE A 88 -4.96 3.57 12.14
N GLU A 89 -3.63 3.73 12.24
CA GLU A 89 -2.97 4.60 13.22
C GLU A 89 -3.39 6.07 13.09
N ASP A 90 -3.56 6.54 11.86
CA ASP A 90 -4.02 7.90 11.55
C ASP A 90 -5.55 8.05 11.62
N GLY A 91 -6.29 6.99 11.96
CA GLY A 91 -7.74 7.01 12.12
C GLY A 91 -8.52 7.15 10.81
N ALA A 92 -7.88 6.92 9.66
CA ALA A 92 -8.55 6.88 8.37
C ALA A 92 -9.42 5.62 8.20
N ILE A 93 -9.01 4.51 8.81
CA ILE A 93 -9.81 3.28 8.95
C ILE A 93 -10.10 3.05 10.43
N THR A 94 -11.38 2.97 10.77
CA THR A 94 -11.83 2.80 12.17
C THR A 94 -12.78 1.62 12.37
N ASP A 95 -13.24 0.99 11.29
CA ASP A 95 -14.15 -0.17 11.38
C ASP A 95 -13.45 -1.39 12.01
N PRO A 96 -13.95 -1.92 13.14
CA PRO A 96 -13.28 -3.01 13.85
C PRO A 96 -13.16 -4.31 13.05
N GLU A 97 -14.16 -4.64 12.22
CA GLU A 97 -14.12 -5.86 11.40
C GLU A 97 -13.09 -5.74 10.27
N LEU A 98 -13.02 -4.58 9.62
CA LEU A 98 -12.01 -4.30 8.60
C LEU A 98 -10.60 -4.29 9.22
N ILE A 99 -10.42 -3.68 10.39
CA ILE A 99 -9.14 -3.73 11.12
C ILE A 99 -8.73 -5.16 11.39
N ARG A 100 -9.66 -6.03 11.81
CA ARG A 100 -9.37 -7.45 12.03
C ARG A 100 -8.92 -8.13 10.74
N LYS A 101 -9.60 -7.90 9.60
CA LYS A 101 -9.19 -8.45 8.30
C LYS A 101 -7.78 -7.98 7.88
N ILE A 102 -7.47 -6.71 8.13
CA ILE A 102 -6.13 -6.14 7.88
C ILE A 102 -5.06 -6.84 8.73
N GLU A 103 -5.35 -7.06 10.01
CA GLU A 103 -4.42 -7.76 10.90
C GLU A 103 -4.26 -9.24 10.53
N ASP A 104 -5.33 -9.90 10.07
CA ASP A 104 -5.27 -11.28 9.56
C ASP A 104 -4.42 -11.34 8.27
N PHE A 105 -4.60 -10.40 7.34
CA PHE A 105 -3.76 -10.25 6.15
C PHE A 105 -2.28 -10.07 6.52
N LYS A 106 -1.97 -9.19 7.48
CA LYS A 106 -0.59 -8.91 7.91
C LYS A 106 0.10 -10.08 8.59
N LYS A 107 -0.67 -10.99 9.21
CA LYS A 107 -0.17 -12.20 9.86
C LYS A 107 -0.02 -13.38 8.90
N HIS A 108 -0.54 -13.28 7.68
CA HIS A 108 -0.42 -14.33 6.69
C HIS A 108 1.05 -14.63 6.39
N ASP A 109 1.41 -15.91 6.38
CA ASP A 109 2.76 -16.37 6.11
C ASP A 109 3.02 -16.41 4.60
N PHE A 110 3.25 -15.23 4.02
CA PHE A 110 3.44 -15.10 2.59
C PHE A 110 4.67 -15.87 2.09
N ARG A 111 4.52 -16.53 0.95
CA ARG A 111 5.59 -17.31 0.31
C ARG A 111 6.86 -16.52 0.00
N TYR A 112 6.76 -15.21 -0.22
CA TYR A 112 7.94 -14.38 -0.45
C TYR A 112 8.90 -14.38 0.75
N VAL A 113 8.39 -14.56 1.98
CA VAL A 113 9.19 -14.63 3.21
C VAL A 113 10.14 -15.82 3.17
N HIS A 114 9.70 -16.90 2.53
CA HIS A 114 10.46 -18.14 2.35
C HIS A 114 11.26 -18.16 1.04
N GLY A 115 11.22 -17.07 0.26
CA GLY A 115 11.85 -17.01 -1.06
C GLY A 115 11.19 -17.93 -2.09
N GLU A 116 9.92 -18.27 -1.89
CA GLU A 116 9.12 -19.11 -2.77
C GLU A 116 8.30 -18.28 -3.77
N PHE A 117 7.85 -18.93 -4.85
CA PHE A 117 6.89 -18.32 -5.76
C PHE A 117 5.54 -18.16 -5.08
N THR A 118 4.96 -16.97 -5.24
CA THR A 118 3.61 -16.65 -4.78
C THR A 118 2.54 -17.55 -5.42
N THR A 119 1.35 -17.56 -4.84
CA THR A 119 0.19 -18.28 -5.39
C THR A 119 -0.90 -17.33 -5.86
N GLN A 120 -1.80 -17.84 -6.70
CA GLN A 120 -3.02 -17.12 -7.05
C GLN A 120 -3.84 -16.77 -5.80
N GLU A 121 -3.86 -17.64 -4.79
CA GLU A 121 -4.57 -17.42 -3.53
C GLU A 121 -4.04 -16.18 -2.78
N GLU A 122 -2.73 -15.95 -2.79
CA GLU A 122 -2.12 -14.75 -2.19
C GLU A 122 -2.47 -13.49 -2.97
N ILE A 123 -2.51 -13.57 -4.29
CA ILE A 123 -2.93 -12.45 -5.15
C ILE A 123 -4.41 -12.12 -4.90
N ASP A 124 -5.26 -13.13 -4.84
CA ASP A 124 -6.68 -12.98 -4.55
C ASP A 124 -6.90 -12.36 -3.17
N MET A 125 -6.09 -12.76 -2.17
CA MET A 125 -6.09 -12.16 -0.84
C MET A 125 -5.70 -10.67 -0.87
N ILE A 126 -4.64 -10.32 -1.61
CA ILE A 126 -4.22 -8.92 -1.80
C ILE A 126 -5.34 -8.10 -2.47
N ASN A 127 -5.97 -8.66 -3.49
CA ASN A 127 -7.06 -7.99 -4.19
C ASN A 127 -8.31 -7.82 -3.31
N GLN A 128 -8.64 -8.82 -2.50
CA GLN A 128 -9.75 -8.73 -1.57
C GLN A 128 -9.51 -7.65 -0.50
N ILE A 129 -8.32 -7.60 0.11
CA ILE A 129 -8.04 -6.57 1.12
C ILE A 129 -8.04 -5.16 0.49
N LEU A 130 -7.51 -5.01 -0.73
CA LEU A 130 -7.58 -3.75 -1.47
C LEU A 130 -9.02 -3.33 -1.77
N ALA A 131 -9.87 -4.27 -2.21
CA ALA A 131 -11.28 -3.99 -2.47
C ALA A 131 -12.00 -3.53 -1.21
N ASP A 132 -11.80 -4.23 -0.10
CA ASP A 132 -12.44 -3.92 1.18
C ASP A 132 -12.05 -2.52 1.69
N VAL A 133 -10.75 -2.17 1.67
CA VAL A 133 -10.30 -0.85 2.16
C VAL A 133 -10.69 0.29 1.22
N ILE A 134 -10.68 0.07 -0.09
CA ILE A 134 -11.14 1.06 -1.07
C ILE A 134 -12.62 1.33 -0.87
N GLN A 135 -13.44 0.28 -0.78
CA GLN A 135 -14.87 0.41 -0.56
C GLN A 135 -15.19 1.14 0.74
N TYR A 136 -14.42 0.90 1.80
CA TYR A 136 -14.60 1.60 3.08
C TYR A 136 -14.28 3.10 2.95
N LEU A 137 -13.18 3.45 2.29
CA LEU A 137 -12.71 4.85 2.18
C LEU A 137 -13.47 5.69 1.13
N GLU A 138 -14.32 5.07 0.31
CA GLU A 138 -15.19 5.76 -0.66
C GLU A 138 -16.55 6.18 -0.07
N GLN A 139 -16.88 5.75 1.14
CA GLN A 139 -18.13 6.07 1.84
C GLN A 139 -18.05 7.41 2.59
#